data_AF-A0A1I0CA65-F1
#
_entry.id   AF-A0A1I0CA65-F1
#
_cell.length_a   1.000
_cell.length_b   1.000
_cell.length_c   1.000
_cell.angle_alpha   90.00
_cell.angle_beta   90.00
_cell.angle_gamma   90.00
#
_symmetry.space_group_name_H-M   'P 1'
#
loop_
_entity.id
_entity.type
_entity.pdbx_description
1 polymer ?
#
loop_
_entity_poly.entity_id
_entity_poly.type
_entity_poly.pdbx_seq_one_letter_code
_entity_poly.pdbx_strand_id
1 'polypeptide(L)' 'AVGANKCLDVSGNGTANGTKVQIWTCTGGTNQKWARA' A
#
# COMPACT_ATOMS: atom_id res chain seq x y z
N ALA A 1 11.27 7.46 5.99
CA ALA A 1 10.13 7.50 5.05
C ALA A 1 9.03 8.49 5.47
N VAL A 2 9.34 9.50 6.29
CA VAL A 2 8.44 10.61 6.60
C VAL A 2 9.05 11.83 5.91
N GLY A 3 8.50 12.22 4.77
CA GLY A 3 8.99 13.34 3.96
C GLY A 3 8.34 13.48 2.58
N ALA A 4 7.84 12.38 1.98
CA ALA A 4 7.30 12.39 0.60
C ALA A 4 5.80 12.05 0.47
N ASN A 5 5.05 11.97 1.57
CA ASN A 5 3.65 11.51 1.60
C ASN A 5 3.45 10.18 0.83
N LYS A 6 4.35 9.21 1.10
CA LYS A 6 4.34 7.88 0.48
C LYS A 6 4.01 6.80 1.50
N CYS A 7 3.21 5.82 1.07
CA CYS A 7 2.69 4.72 1.86
C CYS A 7 3.03 3.38 1.19
N LEU A 8 3.09 2.31 2.00
CA LEU A 8 3.16 0.94 1.49
C LEU A 8 1.78 0.57 0.91
N ASP A 9 1.72 0.18 -0.36
CA ASP A 9 0.50 0.09 -1.17
C ASP A 9 0.45 -1.22 -1.95
N VAL A 10 -0.72 -1.87 -1.99
CA VAL A 10 -0.96 -3.02 -2.89
C VAL A 10 -1.34 -2.51 -4.27
N SER A 11 -0.55 -2.89 -5.29
CA SER A 11 -0.67 -2.35 -6.64
C SER A 11 -2.05 -2.61 -7.25
N GLY A 12 -2.73 -1.54 -7.67
CA GLY A 12 -4.04 -1.63 -8.32
C GLY A 12 -5.14 -2.19 -7.43
N ASN A 13 -4.96 -2.17 -6.09
CA ASN A 13 -5.93 -2.73 -5.14
C ASN A 13 -6.19 -4.25 -5.36
N GLY A 14 -5.22 -4.96 -5.96
CA GLY A 14 -5.33 -6.39 -6.25
C GLY A 14 -5.37 -7.24 -4.98
N THR A 15 -6.16 -8.31 -4.99
CA THR A 15 -6.38 -9.19 -3.84
C THR A 15 -5.80 -10.60 -4.01
N ALA A 16 -5.29 -10.92 -5.21
CA ALA A 16 -4.71 -12.22 -5.49
C ALA A 16 -3.33 -12.36 -4.83
N ASN A 17 -2.98 -13.60 -4.44
CA ASN A 17 -1.64 -13.92 -3.95
C ASN A 17 -0.59 -13.57 -5.01
N GLY A 18 0.50 -12.94 -4.59
CA GLY A 18 1.54 -12.46 -5.49
C GLY A 18 1.26 -11.09 -6.10
N THR A 19 0.14 -10.42 -5.76
CA THR A 19 -0.02 -9.00 -6.10
C THR A 19 1.14 -8.20 -5.53
N LYS A 20 1.76 -7.36 -6.37
CA LYS A 20 2.95 -6.61 -5.99
C LYS A 20 2.62 -5.54 -4.96
N VAL A 21 3.54 -5.34 -4.04
CA VAL A 21 3.52 -4.22 -3.09
C VAL A 21 4.51 -3.16 -3.57
N GLN A 22 4.13 -1.89 -3.43
CA GLN A 22 4.89 -0.74 -3.90
C GLN A 22 4.89 0.38 -2.87
N ILE A 23 5.78 1.36 -3.07
CA ILE A 23 5.75 2.63 -2.35
C ILE A 23 5.04 3.64 -3.23
N TRP A 24 3.83 4.04 -2.84
CA TRP A 24 2.95 4.90 -3.64
C TRP A 24 2.48 6.12 -2.85
N THR A 25 1.90 7.10 -3.53
CA THR A 25 1.27 8.26 -2.87
C THR A 25 0.24 7.78 -1.86
N CYS A 26 0.30 8.30 -0.63
CA CYS A 26 -0.70 8.01 0.38
C CYS A 26 -2.06 8.55 -0.10
N THR A 27 -3.04 7.66 -0.30
CA THR A 27 -4.41 7.99 -0.70
C THR A 27 -5.42 7.76 0.43
N GLY A 28 -5.03 7.05 1.50
CA GLY A 28 -5.93 6.61 2.57
C GLY A 28 -6.79 5.39 2.20
N GLY A 29 -6.56 4.81 1.01
CA GLY A 29 -7.21 3.59 0.55
C GLY A 29 -6.96 2.39 1.45
N THR A 30 -7.85 1.40 1.39
CA THR A 30 -7.74 0.18 2.19
C THR A 30 -6.51 -0.65 1.81
N ASN A 31 -6.07 -0.59 0.55
CA ASN A 31 -4.83 -1.20 0.07
C ASN A 31 -3.54 -0.58 0.62
N GLN A 32 -3.64 0.43 1.48
CA GLN A 32 -2.51 1.05 2.19
C GLN A 32 -2.57 0.85 3.72
N LYS A 33 -3.50 0.03 4.21
CA LYS A 33 -3.70 -0.24 5.63
C LYS A 33 -3.23 -1.66 5.94
N TRP A 34 -2.23 -1.77 6.80
CA TRP A 34 -1.59 -3.04 7.15
C TRP A 34 -1.85 -3.35 8.63
N ALA A 35 -2.43 -4.52 8.89
CA ALA A 35 -2.53 -5.07 10.24
C ALA A 35 -1.42 -6.11 10.46
N ARG A 36 -0.95 -6.22 11.69
CA ARG A 36 -0.10 -7.33 12.12
C ARG A 36 -1.01 -8.47 12.58
N ALA A 37 -0.58 -9.71 12.38
CA ALA A 37 -1.14 -10.86 13.08
C ALA A 37 -0.60 -10.91 14.52
#